data_AF-A0A846SM41-F1
#
_entry.id   AF-A0A846SM41-F1
#
_cell.length_a   1.000
_cell.length_b   1.000
_cell.length_c   1.000
_cell.angle_alpha   90.00
_cell.angle_beta   90.00
_cell.angle_gamma   90.00
#
_symmetry.space_group_name_H-M   'P 1'
#
loop_
_entity.id
_entity.type
_entity.pdbx_description
1 polymer ?
#
loop_
_entity_poly.entity_id
_entity_poly.type
_entity_poly.pdbx_seq_one_letter_code
_entity_poly.pdbx_strand_id
1 'polypeptide(L)'
;MHDLKSCAFDGVACGAHSLCVLSCPVQPEEVCGNGVDEDCDGLIDEDCPSCIDADGDGYGEGFACLGPDCDDTEGEISPLGNELCGNGIDEDCSGAVCMPGDPTEDGKSDIFDLTLVGSTFGCVEGASCWGAKARQADTDADAMVGLSDLNYVSQFFGSAY
;
A
#
# COMPACT_ATOMS: atom_id res chain seq x y z
N MET A 1 37.02 23.37 19.24
CA MET A 1 35.83 22.99 20.02
C MET A 1 34.71 23.89 19.48
N HIS A 2 34.07 23.46 18.40
CA HIS A 2 32.93 24.19 17.85
C HIS A 2 31.69 23.50 18.41
N ASP A 3 31.09 24.12 19.42
CA ASP A 3 29.75 23.76 19.85
C ASP A 3 28.80 24.08 18.70
N LEU A 4 28.21 23.04 18.11
CA LEU A 4 27.04 23.18 17.28
C LEU A 4 25.90 23.64 18.20
N LYS A 5 25.54 24.92 18.07
CA LYS A 5 24.37 25.47 18.73
C LYS A 5 23.13 24.95 18.01
N SER A 6 22.40 24.07 18.67
CA SER A 6 21.01 23.76 18.37
C SER A 6 20.16 25.03 18.48
N CYS A 7 19.46 25.38 17.41
CA CYS A 7 18.32 26.28 17.48
C CYS A 7 17.14 25.44 17.97
N ALA A 8 16.63 25.72 19.16
CA ALA A 8 15.34 25.22 19.61
C ALA A 8 14.33 26.37 19.45
N PHE A 9 13.43 26.22 18.49
CA PHE A 9 12.15 26.94 18.48
C PHE A 9 11.26 26.30 19.58
N ASP A 10 10.30 27.04 20.14
CA ASP A 10 9.38 26.49 21.16
C ASP A 10 7.91 26.79 20.81
N GLY A 11 7.63 26.96 19.52
CA GLY A 11 6.29 27.29 19.01
C GLY A 11 5.76 28.68 19.37
N VAL A 12 6.44 29.46 20.22
CA VAL A 12 5.96 30.78 20.69
C VAL A 12 7.04 31.87 20.62
N ALA A 13 8.32 31.51 20.66
CA ALA A 13 9.44 32.41 20.45
C ALA A 13 10.64 31.69 19.82
N CYS A 14 11.43 32.41 19.01
CA CYS A 14 12.80 31.98 18.76
C CYS A 14 13.52 31.92 20.11
N GLY A 15 14.07 30.77 20.49
CA GLY A 15 14.73 30.58 21.77
C GLY A 15 15.77 31.66 22.11
N ALA A 16 16.23 31.67 23.37
CA ALA A 16 16.96 32.76 24.04
C ALA A 16 18.32 33.22 23.42
N HIS A 17 18.67 32.84 22.20
CA HIS A 17 19.92 33.19 21.54
C HIS A 17 19.76 34.32 20.52
N SER A 18 19.60 35.53 21.05
CA SER A 18 20.25 36.82 20.67
C SER A 18 20.65 37.11 19.21
N LEU A 19 19.89 36.70 18.20
CA LEU A 19 19.93 37.31 16.87
C LEU A 19 18.51 37.41 16.29
N CYS A 20 17.71 38.31 16.87
CA CYS A 20 16.45 38.74 16.27
C CYS A 20 16.73 39.45 14.93
N VAL A 21 16.51 38.75 13.81
CA VAL A 21 16.13 39.39 12.55
C VAL A 21 14.69 39.89 12.68
N LEU A 22 14.37 41.06 12.08
CA LEU A 22 13.06 41.74 12.18
C LEU A 22 11.87 40.96 11.59
N SER A 23 12.13 39.82 10.98
CA SER A 23 11.15 38.89 10.42
C SER A 23 11.67 37.50 10.71
N CYS A 24 10.90 36.71 11.48
CA CYS A 24 11.15 35.28 11.60
C CYS A 24 11.08 34.70 10.18
N PRO A 25 12.07 33.92 9.72
CA PRO A 25 11.87 33.14 8.50
C PRO A 25 10.58 32.33 8.66
N VAL A 26 9.81 32.19 7.57
CA VAL A 26 8.65 31.29 7.55
C VAL A 26 9.13 29.95 8.11
N GLN A 27 8.37 29.40 9.07
CA GLN A 27 8.70 28.09 9.65
C GLN A 27 8.92 27.08 8.50
N PRO A 28 9.96 26.23 8.58
CA PRO A 28 10.10 25.16 7.60
C PRO A 28 8.83 24.30 7.64
N GLU A 29 8.41 23.84 6.48
CA GLU A 29 7.23 22.98 6.36
C GLU A 29 7.65 21.55 6.71
N GLU A 30 6.82 20.85 7.48
CA GLU A 30 7.07 19.46 7.89
C GLU A 30 7.26 18.55 6.68
N VAL A 31 8.27 17.68 6.74
CA VAL A 31 8.51 16.66 5.73
C VAL A 31 7.84 15.37 6.19
N CYS A 32 6.57 15.25 5.83
CA CYS A 32 5.70 14.15 6.24
C CYS A 32 6.35 12.76 6.16
N GLY A 33 6.35 12.08 7.30
CA GLY A 33 6.71 10.68 7.45
C GLY A 33 8.17 10.39 7.71
N ASN A 34 8.96 11.42 8.00
CA ASN A 34 10.36 11.22 8.36
C ASN A 34 10.56 11.10 9.88
N GLY A 35 9.53 11.37 10.69
CA GLY A 35 9.57 11.31 12.15
C GLY A 35 10.47 12.36 12.79
N VAL A 36 10.73 13.46 12.08
CA VAL A 36 11.54 14.59 12.51
C VAL A 36 10.63 15.80 12.62
N ASP A 37 10.79 16.54 13.71
CA ASP A 37 10.18 17.85 13.92
C ASP A 37 11.06 18.89 13.20
N GLU A 38 10.69 19.26 11.96
CA GLU A 38 11.46 20.16 11.10
C GLU A 38 11.43 21.59 11.62
N ASP A 39 10.28 21.99 12.16
CA ASP A 39 10.03 23.35 12.61
C ASP A 39 10.32 23.59 14.10
N CYS A 40 10.60 22.50 14.82
CA CYS A 40 10.92 22.44 16.24
C CYS A 40 9.79 22.97 17.15
N ASP A 41 8.51 22.81 16.79
CA ASP A 41 7.38 23.22 17.63
C ASP A 41 6.98 22.18 18.70
N GLY A 42 7.56 20.97 18.63
CA GLY A 42 7.34 19.87 19.56
C GLY A 42 6.22 18.90 19.15
N LEU A 43 5.56 19.14 18.03
CA LEU A 43 4.81 18.15 17.26
C LEU A 43 5.76 17.49 16.24
N ILE A 44 5.31 16.40 15.63
CA ILE A 44 6.09 15.66 14.63
C ILE A 44 5.11 15.35 13.51
N ASP A 45 5.47 15.67 12.27
CA ASP A 45 4.67 15.39 11.07
C ASP A 45 3.25 16.01 11.15
N GLU A 46 3.10 17.17 11.79
CA GLU A 46 1.85 17.93 11.80
C GLU A 46 1.59 18.66 10.46
N ASP A 47 0.35 19.11 10.27
CA ASP A 47 -0.11 19.75 9.03
C ASP A 47 0.12 18.94 7.74
N CYS A 48 0.44 17.65 7.88
CA CYS A 48 0.52 16.71 6.78
C CYS A 48 -0.85 16.50 6.11
N PRO A 49 -0.89 16.34 4.78
CA PRO A 49 -2.11 16.02 4.07
C PRO A 49 -2.77 14.80 4.71
N SER A 50 -4.04 14.97 5.11
CA SER A 50 -4.88 13.85 5.48
C SER A 50 -4.94 12.84 4.34
N CYS A 51 -5.19 11.58 4.67
CA CYS A 51 -5.45 10.57 3.66
C CYS A 51 -6.68 10.99 2.85
N ILE A 52 -6.49 11.19 1.55
CA ILE A 52 -7.55 11.30 0.58
C ILE A 52 -7.80 9.87 0.13
N ASP A 53 -8.87 9.31 0.68
CA ASP A 53 -9.32 7.93 0.51
C ASP A 53 -10.83 8.02 0.27
N ALA A 54 -11.25 7.87 -0.99
CA ALA A 54 -12.63 8.17 -1.38
C ALA A 54 -13.61 7.01 -1.15
N ASP A 55 -13.11 5.77 -1.07
CA ASP A 55 -13.92 4.57 -0.80
C ASP A 55 -13.82 4.04 0.64
N GLY A 56 -12.80 4.48 1.39
CA GLY A 56 -12.60 4.22 2.80
C GLY A 56 -11.83 2.93 3.12
N ASP A 57 -11.08 2.37 2.18
CA ASP A 57 -10.32 1.13 2.37
C ASP A 57 -8.96 1.34 3.09
N GLY A 58 -8.54 2.60 3.24
CA GLY A 58 -7.32 3.03 3.91
C GLY A 58 -6.11 3.26 2.99
N TYR A 59 -6.23 3.00 1.69
CA TYR A 59 -5.27 3.36 0.65
C TYR A 59 -5.76 4.62 -0.09
N GLY A 60 -4.86 5.30 -0.78
CA GLY A 60 -5.20 6.53 -1.50
C GLY A 60 -4.04 7.50 -1.63
N GLU A 61 -4.34 8.79 -1.67
CA GLU A 61 -3.34 9.85 -1.76
C GLU A 61 -3.08 10.53 -0.40
N GLY A 62 -1.83 10.51 0.04
CA GLY A 62 -1.39 11.26 1.23
C GLY A 62 -0.58 10.40 2.18
N PHE A 63 0.18 11.07 3.05
CA PHE A 63 1.07 10.37 3.98
C PHE A 63 0.31 9.55 5.04
N ALA A 64 -0.91 9.97 5.38
CA ALA A 64 -1.73 9.26 6.36
C ALA A 64 -2.40 7.99 5.82
N CYS A 65 -2.32 7.71 4.51
CA CYS A 65 -2.82 6.47 3.92
C CYS A 65 -1.84 5.31 4.17
N LEU A 66 -2.34 4.06 4.12
CA LEU A 66 -1.51 2.86 4.23
C LEU A 66 -0.58 2.67 3.03
N GLY A 67 -0.91 3.28 1.90
CA GLY A 67 -0.16 3.27 0.66
C GLY A 67 -0.96 3.92 -0.48
N PRO A 68 -0.39 4.00 -1.68
CA PRO A 68 -1.09 4.47 -2.87
C PRO A 68 -2.19 3.48 -3.28
N ASP A 69 -3.28 4.01 -3.83
CA ASP A 69 -4.35 3.24 -4.45
C ASP A 69 -4.34 3.44 -5.97
N CYS A 70 -4.56 2.36 -6.73
CA CYS A 70 -4.70 2.40 -8.18
C CYS A 70 -6.13 2.78 -8.63
N ASP A 71 -7.15 2.59 -7.80
CA ASP A 71 -8.50 3.12 -8.01
C ASP A 71 -9.17 3.54 -6.68
N ASP A 72 -8.89 4.78 -6.26
CA ASP A 72 -9.43 5.46 -5.06
C ASP A 72 -10.97 5.65 -5.07
N THR A 73 -11.70 4.97 -5.95
CA THR A 73 -13.17 4.98 -5.99
C THR A 73 -13.81 3.61 -5.76
N GLU A 74 -13.02 2.54 -5.71
CA GLU A 74 -13.45 1.16 -5.59
C GLU A 74 -12.56 0.37 -4.62
N GLY A 75 -12.94 0.27 -3.33
CA GLY A 75 -12.07 -0.32 -2.30
C GLY A 75 -11.78 -1.83 -2.39
N GLU A 76 -12.22 -2.49 -3.46
CA GLU A 76 -11.79 -3.86 -3.82
C GLU A 76 -10.60 -3.85 -4.80
N ILE A 77 -10.30 -2.70 -5.41
CA ILE A 77 -9.17 -2.43 -6.30
C ILE A 77 -8.18 -1.58 -5.51
N SER A 78 -7.30 -2.24 -4.75
CA SER A 78 -6.33 -1.58 -3.89
C SER A 78 -5.18 -2.53 -3.55
N PRO A 79 -4.11 -2.13 -2.85
CA PRO A 79 -3.01 -3.04 -2.49
C PRO A 79 -3.38 -4.29 -1.68
N LEU A 80 -4.64 -4.41 -1.22
CA LEU A 80 -5.17 -5.62 -0.58
C LEU A 80 -6.27 -6.33 -1.40
N GLY A 81 -6.52 -5.90 -2.63
CA GLY A 81 -7.49 -6.51 -3.54
C GLY A 81 -7.22 -7.99 -3.84
N ASN A 82 -8.28 -8.69 -4.26
CA ASN A 82 -8.20 -10.06 -4.77
C ASN A 82 -8.22 -10.00 -6.31
N GLU A 83 -7.29 -10.67 -6.95
CA GLU A 83 -7.18 -10.69 -8.42
C GLU A 83 -8.31 -11.51 -9.05
N LEU A 84 -9.16 -10.85 -9.86
CA LEU A 84 -10.14 -11.54 -10.70
C LEU A 84 -9.53 -11.86 -12.06
N CYS A 85 -8.75 -12.95 -12.07
CA CYS A 85 -7.93 -13.33 -13.21
C CYS A 85 -8.69 -13.35 -14.55
N GLY A 86 -8.20 -12.59 -15.53
CA GLY A 86 -8.71 -12.54 -16.90
C GLY A 86 -9.77 -11.47 -17.18
N ASN A 87 -10.07 -10.58 -16.23
CA ASN A 87 -10.96 -9.44 -16.46
C ASN A 87 -10.24 -8.19 -17.05
N GLY A 88 -8.90 -8.14 -16.97
CA GLY A 88 -8.09 -7.05 -17.50
C GLY A 88 -7.83 -5.89 -16.52
N ILE A 89 -8.14 -6.07 -15.25
CA ILE A 89 -7.94 -5.11 -14.16
C ILE A 89 -6.77 -5.62 -13.28
N ASP A 90 -6.03 -4.70 -12.67
CA ASP A 90 -4.99 -4.96 -11.66
C ASP A 90 -5.65 -4.61 -10.33
N GLU A 91 -6.20 -5.62 -9.64
CA GLU A 91 -6.96 -5.40 -8.40
C GLU A 91 -6.05 -5.15 -7.21
N ASP A 92 -4.84 -5.69 -7.22
CA ASP A 92 -3.91 -5.62 -6.08
C ASP A 92 -2.86 -4.49 -6.20
N CYS A 93 -3.01 -3.64 -7.23
CA CYS A 93 -2.11 -2.55 -7.58
C CYS A 93 -0.63 -2.98 -7.68
N SER A 94 -0.36 -4.24 -8.03
CA SER A 94 1.00 -4.77 -8.20
C SER A 94 1.71 -4.19 -9.42
N GLY A 95 0.96 -3.62 -10.37
CA GLY A 95 1.42 -3.19 -11.68
C GLY A 95 1.40 -4.30 -12.72
N ALA A 96 0.82 -5.45 -12.40
CA ALA A 96 0.55 -6.56 -13.30
C ALA A 96 -0.95 -6.90 -13.27
N VAL A 97 -1.44 -7.50 -14.36
CA VAL A 97 -2.83 -7.95 -14.46
C VAL A 97 -2.79 -9.48 -14.47
N CYS A 98 -3.54 -10.15 -13.61
CA CYS A 98 -3.65 -11.60 -13.68
C CYS A 98 -4.28 -12.02 -15.01
N MET A 99 -3.50 -12.73 -15.81
CA MET A 99 -3.95 -13.35 -17.04
C MET A 99 -4.74 -14.64 -16.74
N PRO A 100 -5.56 -15.15 -17.66
CA PRO A 100 -6.31 -16.38 -17.42
C PRO A 100 -5.42 -17.56 -16.97
N GLY A 101 -5.62 -18.02 -15.74
CA GLY A 101 -4.87 -19.09 -15.11
C GLY A 101 -3.40 -18.78 -14.80
N ASP A 102 -3.02 -17.50 -14.69
CA ASP A 102 -1.68 -17.05 -14.28
C ASP A 102 -1.76 -16.15 -13.03
N PRO A 103 -2.22 -16.69 -11.87
CA PRO A 103 -2.20 -15.98 -10.60
C PRO A 103 -0.80 -15.67 -10.08
N THR A 104 0.28 -16.11 -10.72
CA THR A 104 1.62 -15.64 -10.35
C THR A 104 2.06 -14.40 -11.12
N GLU A 105 1.23 -13.94 -12.07
CA GLU A 105 1.45 -12.79 -12.96
C GLU A 105 2.82 -12.84 -13.66
N ASP A 106 3.29 -14.04 -13.97
CA ASP A 106 4.63 -14.27 -14.53
C ASP A 106 4.63 -14.36 -16.06
N GLY A 107 3.43 -14.22 -16.64
CA GLY A 107 3.15 -14.34 -18.06
C GLY A 107 3.02 -15.79 -18.53
N LYS A 108 2.94 -16.77 -17.63
CA LYS A 108 2.77 -18.19 -17.97
C LYS A 108 1.86 -18.88 -16.99
N SER A 109 0.93 -19.68 -17.51
CA SER A 109 0.15 -20.61 -16.71
C SER A 109 0.89 -21.93 -16.62
N ASP A 110 1.56 -22.23 -15.52
CA ASP A 110 2.32 -23.44 -15.31
C ASP A 110 2.15 -24.06 -13.90
N ILE A 111 3.13 -24.83 -13.46
CA ILE A 111 3.06 -25.55 -12.18
C ILE A 111 3.20 -24.60 -10.99
N PHE A 112 3.80 -23.43 -11.17
CA PHE A 112 3.95 -22.45 -10.09
C PHE A 112 2.62 -21.82 -9.72
N ASP A 113 1.72 -21.60 -10.69
CA ASP A 113 0.34 -21.15 -10.44
C ASP A 113 -0.46 -22.18 -9.65
N LEU A 114 -0.42 -23.44 -10.08
CA LEU A 114 -1.07 -24.53 -9.35
C LEU A 114 -0.47 -24.71 -7.94
N THR A 115 0.82 -24.44 -7.78
CA THR A 115 1.49 -24.50 -6.48
C THR A 115 1.07 -23.34 -5.57
N LEU A 116 0.88 -22.14 -6.12
CA LEU A 116 0.35 -20.99 -5.39
C LEU A 116 -1.02 -21.34 -4.82
N VAL A 117 -1.97 -21.72 -5.68
CA VAL A 117 -3.33 -22.11 -5.27
C VAL A 117 -3.31 -23.31 -4.31
N GLY A 118 -2.51 -24.34 -4.61
CA GLY A 118 -2.39 -25.51 -3.74
C GLY A 118 -1.80 -25.20 -2.36
N SER A 119 -0.98 -24.16 -2.22
CA SER A 119 -0.35 -23.79 -0.95
C SER A 119 -1.29 -23.07 0.01
N THR A 120 -2.35 -22.47 -0.51
CA THR A 120 -3.38 -21.71 0.23
C THR A 120 -4.75 -22.38 0.18
N PHE A 121 -4.84 -23.57 -0.41
CA PHE A 121 -6.09 -24.33 -0.54
C PHE A 121 -6.84 -24.48 0.79
N GLY A 122 -8.12 -24.11 0.79
CA GLY A 122 -9.01 -24.11 1.96
C GLY A 122 -8.91 -22.85 2.81
N CYS A 123 -8.12 -21.86 2.42
CA CYS A 123 -8.16 -20.54 3.04
C CYS A 123 -9.42 -19.79 2.64
N VAL A 124 -9.99 -19.06 3.58
CA VAL A 124 -11.17 -18.22 3.41
C VAL A 124 -10.90 -16.86 4.02
N GLU A 125 -11.59 -15.84 3.52
CA GLU A 125 -11.44 -14.48 4.03
C GLU A 125 -11.64 -14.39 5.56
N GLY A 126 -10.75 -13.63 6.22
CA GLY A 126 -10.71 -13.48 7.67
C GLY A 126 -10.04 -14.64 8.43
N ALA A 127 -9.68 -15.74 7.77
CA ALA A 127 -8.86 -16.79 8.39
C ALA A 127 -7.40 -16.34 8.55
N SER A 128 -6.68 -16.96 9.49
CA SER A 128 -5.25 -16.65 9.71
C SER A 128 -4.34 -16.97 8.52
N CYS A 129 -4.83 -17.73 7.55
CA CYS A 129 -4.10 -18.05 6.32
C CYS A 129 -4.48 -17.15 5.14
N TRP A 130 -5.43 -16.21 5.33
CA TRP A 130 -5.82 -15.20 4.33
C TRP A 130 -4.82 -14.05 4.28
N GLY A 131 -3.68 -14.30 3.63
CA GLY A 131 -2.67 -13.27 3.31
C GLY A 131 -2.59 -12.99 1.81
N ALA A 132 -1.59 -12.23 1.39
CA ALA A 132 -1.38 -11.87 -0.03
C ALA A 132 -1.44 -13.09 -0.97
N LYS A 133 -0.79 -14.20 -0.60
CA LYS A 133 -0.82 -15.44 -1.41
C LYS A 133 -2.20 -16.08 -1.52
N ALA A 134 -3.06 -15.91 -0.51
CA ALA A 134 -4.40 -16.49 -0.54
C ALA A 134 -5.31 -15.64 -1.45
N ARG A 135 -5.19 -14.31 -1.37
CA ARG A 135 -5.88 -13.38 -2.25
C ARG A 135 -5.49 -13.56 -3.72
N GLN A 136 -4.18 -13.68 -3.97
CA GLN A 136 -3.66 -13.96 -5.31
C GLN A 136 -4.08 -15.35 -5.84
N ALA A 137 -4.32 -16.31 -4.93
CA ALA A 137 -4.77 -17.65 -5.28
C ALA A 137 -6.30 -17.78 -5.45
N ASP A 138 -7.07 -16.79 -5.02
CA ASP A 138 -8.53 -16.71 -5.16
C ASP A 138 -8.87 -16.12 -6.53
N THR A 139 -8.67 -16.94 -7.56
CA THR A 139 -8.70 -16.56 -8.97
C THR A 139 -10.08 -16.19 -9.51
N ASP A 140 -11.16 -16.52 -8.79
CA ASP A 140 -12.51 -16.07 -9.09
C ASP A 140 -13.09 -15.09 -8.06
N ALA A 141 -12.24 -14.60 -7.14
CA ALA A 141 -12.52 -13.59 -6.13
C ALA A 141 -13.80 -13.89 -5.32
N ASP A 142 -14.02 -15.16 -4.96
CA ASP A 142 -15.19 -15.61 -4.21
C ASP A 142 -14.96 -15.69 -2.68
N ALA A 143 -13.81 -15.18 -2.23
CA ALA A 143 -13.33 -15.17 -0.86
C ALA A 143 -13.00 -16.57 -0.30
N MET A 144 -12.78 -17.57 -1.17
CA MET A 144 -12.25 -18.87 -0.79
C MET A 144 -11.26 -19.44 -1.82
N VAL A 145 -10.08 -19.87 -1.36
CA VAL A 145 -9.19 -20.65 -2.22
C VAL A 145 -9.65 -22.10 -2.23
N GLY A 146 -10.16 -22.58 -3.37
CA GLY A 146 -10.85 -23.84 -3.48
C GLY A 146 -10.58 -24.62 -4.76
N LEU A 147 -11.53 -25.51 -5.08
CA LEU A 147 -11.48 -26.32 -6.29
C LEU A 147 -11.83 -25.51 -7.53
N SER A 148 -12.61 -24.43 -7.39
CA SER A 148 -12.86 -23.44 -8.44
C SER A 148 -11.53 -22.91 -8.97
N ASP A 149 -10.65 -22.45 -8.08
CA ASP A 149 -9.36 -21.86 -8.44
C ASP A 149 -8.40 -22.85 -9.09
N LEU A 150 -8.26 -24.03 -8.48
CA LEU A 150 -7.43 -25.08 -9.06
C LEU A 150 -7.93 -25.48 -10.45
N ASN A 151 -9.26 -25.57 -10.62
CA ASN A 151 -9.86 -25.88 -11.90
C ASN A 151 -9.67 -24.73 -12.90
N TYR A 152 -9.73 -23.47 -12.46
CA TYR A 152 -9.49 -22.30 -13.29
C TYR A 152 -8.08 -22.32 -13.88
N VAL A 153 -7.05 -22.40 -13.03
CA VAL A 153 -5.64 -22.49 -13.46
C VAL A 153 -5.42 -23.70 -14.39
N SER A 154 -6.01 -24.86 -14.06
CA SER A 154 -5.81 -26.08 -14.87
C SER A 154 -6.33 -25.98 -16.31
N GLN A 155 -7.33 -25.12 -16.57
CA GLN A 155 -7.88 -24.93 -17.92
C GLN A 155 -6.91 -24.21 -18.86
N PHE A 156 -5.98 -23.44 -18.31
CA PHE A 156 -5.02 -22.64 -19.05
C PHE A 156 -3.60 -23.18 -18.97
N PHE A 157 -3.38 -24.32 -18.29
CA PHE A 157 -2.04 -24.88 -18.09
C PHE A 157 -1.26 -25.06 -19.40
N GLY A 158 -0.06 -24.49 -19.44
CA GLY A 158 0.83 -24.41 -20.59
C GLY A 158 0.69 -23.14 -21.45
N SER A 159 -0.17 -22.20 -21.06
CA SER A 159 -0.32 -20.90 -21.74
C SER A 159 0.85 -19.96 -21.45
N ALA A 160 1.08 -19.01 -22.37
CA ALA A 160 2.06 -17.94 -22.22
C ALA A 160 1.53 -16.65 -22.88
N TYR A 161 1.75 -15.51 -22.23
CA TYR A 161 1.17 -14.21 -22.55
C TYR A 161 2.23 -13.17 -22.94
#